data_AF-A0A6I5N269-F1
#
_entry.id   AF-A0A6I5N269-F1
#
_cell.length_a   1.000
_cell.length_b   1.000
_cell.length_c   1.000
_cell.angle_alpha   90.00
_cell.angle_beta   90.00
_cell.angle_gamma   90.00
#
_symmetry.space_group_name_H-M   'P 1'
#
loop_
_entity.id
_entity.type
_entity.pdbx_description
1 polymer ?
#
loop_
_entity_poly.entity_id
_entity_poly.type
_entity_poly.pdbx_seq_one_letter_code
_entity_poly.pdbx_strand_id
1 'polypeptide(L)'
;MAGTISLDNLVSVSDLSHGGASKTLNRVADNNPVVVMRNNRPAAVMITPEDYKRFTEAQEDFALYLEALERDKNDDGTLLTTDEVFGENYRPVDDGFEPEFE
;
A
#
# COMPACT_ATOMS: atom_id res chain seq x y z
N MET A 1 0.24 -14.20 -0.14
CA MET A 1 -0.94 -15.08 -0.24
C MET A 1 -1.93 -14.41 -1.16
N ALA A 2 -2.21 -14.99 -2.33
CA ALA A 2 -3.29 -14.49 -3.17
C ALA A 2 -4.61 -14.86 -2.48
N GLY A 3 -5.33 -13.87 -1.95
CA GLY A 3 -6.64 -14.09 -1.35
C GLY A 3 -7.53 -14.76 -2.38
N THR A 4 -7.93 -16.01 -2.13
CA THR A 4 -8.85 -16.73 -3.01
C THR A 4 -10.20 -16.03 -2.93
N ILE A 5 -10.59 -15.33 -3.99
CA ILE A 5 -11.92 -14.73 -4.08
C ILE A 5 -12.92 -15.89 -4.17
N SER A 6 -13.68 -16.11 -3.09
CA SER A 6 -14.81 -17.04 -3.13
C SER A 6 -15.85 -16.53 -4.13
N LEU A 7 -16.56 -17.45 -4.80
CA LEU A 7 -17.71 -17.10 -5.65
C LEU A 7 -18.75 -16.28 -4.90
N ASP A 8 -18.87 -16.50 -3.59
CA ASP A 8 -19.77 -15.74 -2.72
C ASP A 8 -19.43 -14.25 -2.77
N ASN A 9 -18.15 -13.89 -2.89
CA ASN A 9 -17.63 -12.52 -2.91
C ASN A 9 -17.79 -11.82 -4.26
N LEU A 10 -18.54 -12.37 -5.20
CA LEU A 10 -18.93 -11.70 -6.42
C LEU A 10 -20.27 -10.98 -6.24
N VAL A 11 -20.37 -9.75 -6.73
CA VAL A 11 -21.63 -8.98 -6.75
C VAL A 11 -21.80 -8.29 -8.10
N SER A 12 -22.97 -8.36 -8.73
CA SER A 12 -23.19 -7.62 -9.97
C SER A 12 -23.48 -6.14 -9.70
N VAL A 13 -23.18 -5.27 -10.68
CA VAL A 13 -23.61 -3.86 -10.62
C VAL A 13 -25.12 -3.74 -10.45
N SER A 14 -25.90 -4.65 -11.05
CA SER A 14 -27.35 -4.70 -10.90
C SER A 14 -27.77 -5.01 -9.46
N ASP A 15 -27.13 -5.97 -8.78
CA ASP A 15 -27.45 -6.27 -7.38
C ASP A 15 -27.17 -5.07 -6.48
N LEU A 16 -26.07 -4.36 -6.72
CA LEU A 16 -25.74 -3.14 -5.99
C LEU A 16 -26.81 -2.05 -6.19
N SER A 17 -27.26 -1.83 -7.43
CA SER A 17 -28.24 -0.80 -7.75
C SER A 17 -29.65 -1.12 -7.23
N HIS A 18 -30.02 -2.40 -7.13
CA HIS A 18 -31.34 -2.85 -6.65
C HIS A 18 -31.39 -3.03 -5.13
N GLY A 19 -30.67 -2.18 -4.39
CA GLY A 19 -30.69 -2.17 -2.92
C GLY A 19 -29.72 -3.16 -2.25
N GLY A 20 -28.89 -3.87 -3.01
CA GLY A 20 -27.87 -4.77 -2.48
C GLY A 20 -26.64 -4.06 -1.90
N ALA A 21 -26.48 -2.75 -2.12
CA ALA A 21 -25.30 -1.99 -1.70
C ALA A 21 -24.98 -2.14 -0.19
N SER A 22 -25.95 -1.93 0.70
CA SER A 22 -25.72 -2.05 2.15
C SER A 22 -25.34 -3.47 2.57
N LYS A 23 -25.97 -4.49 1.99
CA LYS A 23 -25.63 -5.89 2.24
C LYS A 23 -24.21 -6.20 1.78
N THR A 24 -23.80 -5.65 0.64
CA THR A 24 -22.43 -5.83 0.12
C THR A 24 -21.41 -5.16 1.02
N LEU A 25 -21.64 -3.91 1.46
CA LEU A 25 -20.72 -3.21 2.36
C LEU A 25 -20.51 -3.96 3.68
N ASN A 26 -21.58 -4.53 4.26
CA ASN A 26 -21.48 -5.34 5.47
C ASN A 26 -20.66 -6.64 5.31
N ARG A 27 -20.41 -7.07 4.08
CA ARG A 27 -19.61 -8.26 3.80
C ARG A 27 -18.13 -7.94 3.60
N VAL A 28 -17.81 -6.69 3.26
CA VAL A 28 -16.42 -6.25 3.12
C VAL A 28 -15.82 -6.19 4.52
N ALA A 29 -14.79 -6.97 4.73
CA ALA A 29 -14.06 -7.08 5.99
C ALA A 29 -12.58 -7.34 5.67
N ASP A 30 -11.72 -7.24 6.68
CA ASP A 30 -10.29 -7.44 6.49
C ASP A 30 -9.99 -8.83 5.93
N ASN A 31 -9.14 -8.88 4.90
CA ASN A 31 -8.83 -10.05 4.10
C ASN A 31 -10.05 -10.70 3.41
N ASN A 32 -11.20 -10.01 3.34
CA ASN A 32 -12.41 -10.48 2.68
C ASN A 32 -12.90 -9.47 1.61
N PRO A 33 -12.20 -9.37 0.47
CA PRO A 33 -12.57 -8.47 -0.62
C PRO A 33 -13.86 -8.91 -1.31
N VAL A 34 -14.62 -7.94 -1.80
CA VAL A 34 -15.76 -8.19 -2.71
C VAL A 34 -15.40 -7.71 -4.11
N VAL A 35 -15.67 -8.53 -5.12
CA VAL A 35 -15.46 -8.19 -6.53
C VAL A 35 -16.77 -7.80 -7.19
N VAL A 36 -16.79 -6.61 -7.78
CA VAL A 36 -17.94 -6.10 -8.53
C VAL A 36 -17.84 -6.55 -9.98
N MET A 37 -18.89 -7.17 -10.47
CA MET A 37 -19.02 -7.73 -11.82
C MET A 37 -19.90 -6.84 -12.69
N ARG A 38 -19.44 -6.51 -13.90
CA ARG A 38 -20.22 -5.84 -14.95
C ARG A 38 -20.19 -6.69 -16.21
N ASN A 39 -21.35 -7.08 -16.72
CA ASN A 39 -21.46 -7.95 -17.91
C ASN A 39 -20.60 -9.22 -17.79
N ASN A 40 -20.68 -9.89 -16.63
CA ASN A 40 -19.92 -11.09 -16.28
C ASN A 40 -18.38 -10.92 -16.33
N ARG A 41 -17.87 -9.69 -16.20
CA ARG A 41 -16.44 -9.41 -16.07
C ARG A 41 -16.15 -8.62 -14.80
N PRO A 42 -15.04 -8.89 -14.07
CA PRO A 42 -14.61 -8.05 -12.96
C PRO A 42 -14.40 -6.61 -13.42
N ALA A 43 -14.99 -5.68 -12.68
CA ALA A 43 -14.94 -4.24 -12.99
C ALA A 43 -14.33 -3.42 -11.85
N ALA A 44 -14.49 -3.86 -10.61
CA ALA A 44 -13.88 -3.24 -9.44
C ALA A 44 -13.70 -4.27 -8.32
N VAL A 45 -12.87 -3.93 -7.33
CA VAL A 45 -12.73 -4.66 -6.07
C VAL A 45 -12.97 -3.68 -4.93
N MET A 46 -13.73 -4.10 -3.93
CA MET A 46 -13.99 -3.35 -2.71
C MET A 46 -13.30 -4.05 -1.54
N ILE A 47 -12.53 -3.28 -0.78
CA ILE A 47 -11.75 -3.69 0.39
C ILE A 47 -11.98 -2.71 1.53
N THR A 48 -11.58 -3.09 2.75
CA THR A 48 -11.57 -2.16 3.88
C THR A 48 -10.49 -1.08 3.69
N PRO A 49 -10.65 0.10 4.31
CA PRO A 49 -9.58 1.09 4.34
C PRO A 49 -8.27 0.57 4.95
N GLU A 50 -8.38 -0.32 5.95
CA GLU A 50 -7.23 -0.96 6.61
C GLU A 50 -6.44 -1.84 5.63
N ASP A 51 -7.13 -2.71 4.88
CA ASP A 51 -6.50 -3.53 3.84
C ASP A 51 -5.90 -2.67 2.73
N TYR A 52 -6.57 -1.58 2.33
CA TYR A 52 -6.03 -0.64 1.35
C TYR A 52 -4.70 -0.05 1.83
N LYS A 53 -4.67 0.47 3.06
CA LYS A 53 -3.46 1.03 3.68
C LYS A 53 -2.34 -0.01 3.72
N ARG A 54 -2.63 -1.21 4.24
CA ARG A 54 -1.67 -2.30 4.35
C ARG A 54 -1.08 -2.71 2.99
N PHE A 55 -1.88 -2.76 1.92
CA PHE A 55 -1.38 -3.10 0.60
C PHE A 55 -0.53 -1.97 0.00
N THR A 56 -0.90 -0.71 0.23
CA THR A 56 -0.09 0.45 -0.17
C THR A 56 1.26 0.46 0.55
N GLU A 57 1.27 0.31 1.87
CA GLU A 57 2.50 0.25 2.67
C GLU A 57 3.40 -0.91 2.21
N ALA A 58 2.83 -2.10 2.01
CA ALA A 58 3.60 -3.25 1.51
C ALA A 58 4.20 -3.02 0.11
N GLN A 59 3.54 -2.24 -0.75
CA GLN A 59 4.08 -1.88 -2.06
C GLN A 59 5.25 -0.88 -1.92
N GLU A 60 5.12 0.10 -1.04
CA GLU A 60 6.18 1.08 -0.76
C GLU A 60 7.40 0.40 -0.14
N ASP A 61 7.20 -0.45 0.86
CA ASP A 61 8.25 -1.24 1.49
C ASP A 61 8.97 -2.14 0.49
N PHE A 62 8.23 -2.74 -0.45
CA PHE A 62 8.82 -3.57 -1.48
C PHE A 62 9.68 -2.75 -2.45
N ALA A 63 9.26 -1.53 -2.80
CA ALA A 63 10.07 -0.63 -3.62
C ALA A 63 11.36 -0.22 -2.89
N LEU A 64 11.28 0.12 -1.60
CA LEU A 64 12.44 0.43 -0.76
C LEU A 64 13.39 -0.77 -0.63
N TYR A 65 12.84 -1.98 -0.51
CA TYR A 65 13.64 -3.20 -0.46
C TYR A 65 14.41 -3.44 -1.76
N LEU A 66 13.79 -3.25 -2.93
CA LEU A 66 14.48 -3.37 -4.22
C LEU A 66 15.60 -2.34 -4.37
N GLU A 67 15.35 -1.09 -3.96
CA GLU A 67 16.37 -0.04 -3.94
C GLU A 67 17.54 -0.40 -3.03
N ALA A 68 17.26 -0.95 -1.84
CA ALA A 68 18.30 -1.41 -0.92
C ALA A 68 19.15 -2.54 -1.53
N LEU A 69 18.53 -3.51 -2.22
CA LEU A 69 19.24 -4.57 -2.93
C LEU A 69 20.11 -4.02 -4.07
N GLU A 70 19.61 -3.01 -4.80
CA GLU A 70 20.39 -2.38 -5.86
C GLU A 70 21.60 -1.62 -5.32
N ARG A 71 21.44 -0.93 -4.19
CA ARG A 71 22.55 -0.27 -3.49
C ARG A 71 23.58 -1.27 -2.98
N ASP A 72 23.14 -2.36 -2.33
CA ASP A 72 24.01 -3.42 -1.83
C ASP A 72 24.80 -4.08 -2.96
N LYS A 73 24.15 -4.34 -4.10
CA LYS A 73 24.82 -4.92 -5.28
C LYS A 73 25.90 -4.00 -5.87
N ASN A 74 25.71 -2.70 -5.80
CA ASN A 74 26.64 -1.69 -6.32
C ASN A 74 27.55 -1.12 -5.22
N ASP A 75 27.51 -1.66 -4.00
CA ASP A 75 28.34 -1.21 -2.90
C ASP A 75 29.81 -1.52 -3.20
N ASP A 76 30.66 -0.50 -3.13
CA ASP A 76 32.11 -0.62 -3.25
C ASP A 76 32.80 -0.69 -1.88
N GLY A 77 32.01 -0.69 -0.79
CA GLY A 77 32.47 -0.75 0.59
C GLY A 77 33.02 0.59 1.11
N THR A 78 32.90 1.67 0.34
CA THR A 78 33.33 3.01 0.79
C THR A 78 32.40 3.50 1.88
N LEU A 79 32.97 3.80 3.05
CA LEU A 79 32.27 4.46 4.14
C LEU A 79 32.63 5.93 4.14
N LEU A 80 31.63 6.80 4.12
CA LEU A 80 31.79 8.25 4.22
C LEU A 80 31.37 8.70 5.61
N THR A 81 32.21 9.52 6.23
CA THR A 81 31.88 10.25 7.46
C THR A 81 30.83 11.32 7.18
N THR A 82 30.16 11.78 8.23
CA THR A 82 29.20 12.90 8.14
C THR A 82 29.84 14.15 7.51
N ASP A 83 31.10 14.44 7.84
CA ASP A 83 31.84 15.58 7.29
C ASP A 83 32.15 15.42 5.79
N GLU A 84 32.37 14.20 5.31
CA GLU A 84 32.57 13.94 3.87
C GLU A 84 31.27 14.05 3.05
N VAL A 85 30.13 13.70 3.66
CA VAL A 85 28.81 13.77 2.99
C VAL A 85 28.24 15.19 2.99
N PHE A 86 28.29 15.87 4.13
CA PHE A 86 27.63 17.16 4.32
C PHE A 86 28.61 18.35 4.28
N GLY A 87 29.89 18.10 4.52
CA GLY A 87 30.93 19.12 4.68
C GLY A 87 31.14 19.50 6.16
N GLU A 88 32.40 19.74 6.56
CA GLU A 88 32.78 20.09 7.95
C GLU A 88 32.01 21.29 8.54
N ASN A 89 31.54 22.19 7.68
CA ASN A 89 30.82 23.41 8.07
C ASN A 89 29.30 23.31 7.86
N TYR A 90 28.78 22.11 7.56
CA TYR A 90 27.35 21.92 7.43
C TYR A 90 26.65 22.26 8.74
N ARG A 91 25.63 23.09 8.63
CA ARG A 91 24.68 23.35 9.70
C ARG A 91 23.32 22.99 9.14
N PRO A 92 22.59 22.04 9.73
CA PRO A 92 21.22 21.78 9.37
C PRO A 92 20.46 23.11 9.36
N VAL A 93 19.71 23.35 8.30
CA VAL A 93 18.73 24.43 8.33
C VAL A 93 17.68 23.99 9.34
N ASP A 94 17.52 24.76 10.41
CA ASP A 94 16.35 24.62 11.28
C ASP A 94 15.14 25.09 10.46
N ASP A 95 14.48 24.13 9.84
CA ASP A 95 13.26 24.32 9.05
C ASP A 95 12.01 24.35 9.93
N GLY A 96 12.18 24.30 11.26
CA GLY A 96 11.09 24.22 12.23
C GLY A 96 10.31 22.91 12.17
N PHE A 97 10.87 21.87 11.54
CA PHE A 97 10.24 20.55 11.51
C PHE A 97 10.38 19.87 12.87
N GLU A 98 9.28 19.82 13.62
CA GLU A 98 9.15 18.97 14.79
C GLU A 98 8.51 17.64 14.37
N PRO A 99 9.24 16.51 14.39
CA PRO A 99 8.66 15.23 14.02
C PRO A 99 7.60 14.84 15.05
N GLU A 100 6.36 14.71 14.60
CA GLU A 100 5.27 14.14 15.39
C GLU A 100 5.45 12.62 15.44
N PHE A 101 6.30 12.14 16.34
CA PHE A 101 6.34 10.73 16.69
C PHE A 101 5.20 10.45 17.70
N GLU A 102 4.23 9.62 17.28
CA GLU A 102 3.19 9.05 18.15
C GLU A 102 3.69 7.80 18.88
#